data_AF-E1KQ95-F1
#
_entry.id   AF-E1KQ95-F1
#
_cell.length_a   1.000
_cell.length_b   1.000
_cell.length_c   1.000
_cell.angle_alpha   90.00
_cell.angle_beta   90.00
_cell.angle_gamma   90.00
#
_symmetry.space_group_name_H-M   'P 1'
#
loop_
_entity.id
_entity.type
_entity.pdbx_description
1 polymer ?
#
loop_
_entity_poly.entity_id
_entity_poly.type
_entity_poly.pdbx_seq_one_letter_code
_entity_poly.pdbx_strand_id
1 'polypeptide(L)'
;MKKIFLFLSLALLVSCNQEELPQKQTTPIVKENSFKVGKSDIEKVVNGYLQAGNTRSTNNACMIVGIDSINAQDNTTRGIQKESNPQNLLYFVKISDGSTIVIAGDKRAEPIYAHFNNIELKFLHGKLIEQEKLPESFLFMLGTAATSVYNRMTPDAPINSHWDQPETRSSKRYEESVPQKCNVRWGQGNPFNLQSPSSNGKYASNGRAAAGCVPIAVVQALTVLKNDFGVFKGYGLKTSWSKLKTKEYGYYFTSQSEKDDISNIIKRIAENIGTSYDKDGSAGLTLKKL
;
A
#
# COMPACT_ATOMS: atom_id res chain seq x y z
N MET A 1 27.43 33.41 59.60
CA MET A 1 28.47 32.43 59.23
C MET A 1 28.73 32.61 57.74
N LYS A 2 29.77 33.35 57.31
CA LYS A 2 31.08 32.83 56.83
C LYS A 2 30.91 31.48 56.09
N LYS A 3 31.31 31.25 54.84
CA LYS A 3 32.32 31.85 53.94
C LYS A 3 32.31 30.95 52.67
N ILE A 4 32.37 31.42 51.41
CA ILE A 4 33.54 31.45 50.49
C ILE A 4 32.95 31.32 49.06
N PHE A 5 33.06 32.33 48.18
CA PHE A 5 34.11 32.55 47.15
C PHE A 5 34.20 31.37 46.16
N LEU A 6 34.13 31.51 44.82
CA LEU A 6 34.78 32.41 43.86
C LEU A 6 33.83 32.61 42.64
N PHE A 7 33.61 33.77 42.01
CA PHE A 7 34.50 34.75 41.37
C PHE A 7 35.38 34.18 40.23
N LEU A 8 35.01 34.46 38.98
CA LEU A 8 35.80 35.12 37.92
C LEU A 8 35.16 34.76 36.56
N SER A 9 34.41 35.66 35.91
CA SER A 9 34.86 36.85 35.17
C SER A 9 34.95 36.56 33.67
N LEU A 10 34.08 37.18 32.89
CA LEU A 10 34.51 37.81 31.65
C LEU A 10 33.68 39.09 31.43
N ALA A 11 34.18 40.15 32.07
CA ALA A 11 34.22 41.48 31.50
C ALA A 11 34.83 41.37 30.08
N LEU A 12 34.48 42.11 29.03
CA LEU A 12 34.07 43.50 28.94
C LEU A 12 33.84 43.79 27.43
N LEU A 13 32.97 44.75 27.14
CA LEU A 13 33.06 45.74 26.05
C LEU A 13 32.58 45.38 24.62
N VAL A 14 31.56 46.15 24.25
CA VAL A 14 31.19 46.59 22.91
C VAL A 14 32.41 47.15 22.16
N SER A 15 32.63 46.67 20.94
CA SER A 15 33.25 47.45 19.87
C SER A 15 32.65 47.02 18.54
N CYS A 16 31.93 47.93 17.88
CA CYS A 16 31.63 47.83 16.46
C CYS A 16 32.95 47.74 15.69
N ASN A 17 33.19 46.62 15.02
CA ASN A 17 33.98 46.61 13.81
C ASN A 17 33.08 46.08 12.70
N GLN A 18 32.93 46.87 11.63
CA GLN A 18 32.46 46.38 10.34
C GLN A 18 33.47 45.34 9.87
N GLU A 19 33.07 44.08 9.81
CA GLU A 19 33.75 43.05 9.03
C GLU A 19 32.74 42.39 8.09
N GLU A 20 33.22 42.19 6.88
CA GLU A 20 32.47 41.93 5.65
C GLU A 20 31.57 40.69 5.75
N LEU A 21 30.40 40.79 5.10
CA LEU A 21 29.46 39.69 4.90
C LEU A 21 30.19 38.44 4.37
N PRO A 22 30.16 37.30 5.09
CA PRO A 22 30.47 36.03 4.46
C PRO A 22 29.41 35.77 3.40
N GLN A 23 29.88 35.55 2.17
CA GLN A 23 29.05 35.22 1.02
C GLN A 23 27.95 34.22 1.39
N LYS A 24 26.71 34.60 1.07
CA LYS A 24 25.55 33.72 0.99
C LYS A 24 26.03 32.42 0.33
N GLN A 25 26.14 31.33 1.10
CA GLN A 25 26.25 30.01 0.50
C GLN A 25 25.00 29.86 -0.37
N THR A 26 25.19 29.93 -1.68
CA THR A 26 24.15 29.68 -2.65
C THR A 26 23.79 28.21 -2.46
N THR A 27 22.70 27.95 -1.75
CA THR A 27 22.03 26.65 -1.78
C THR A 27 21.92 26.26 -3.25
N PRO A 28 22.41 25.07 -3.68
CA PRO A 28 22.32 24.71 -5.08
C PRO A 28 20.84 24.73 -5.44
N ILE A 29 20.48 25.55 -6.43
CA ILE A 29 19.16 25.51 -7.03
C ILE A 29 19.08 24.14 -7.71
N VAL A 30 18.50 23.16 -7.02
CA VAL A 30 18.24 21.84 -7.59
C VAL A 30 17.22 22.07 -8.69
N LYS A 31 17.68 22.01 -9.94
CA LYS A 31 16.82 22.20 -11.12
C LYS A 31 15.67 21.19 -11.02
N GLU A 32 14.44 21.66 -11.07
CA GLU A 32 13.19 20.89 -10.94
C GLU A 32 13.13 19.65 -11.87
N ASN A 33 13.82 19.69 -13.02
CA ASN A 33 13.96 18.55 -13.93
C ASN A 33 14.78 17.37 -13.37
N SER A 34 15.58 17.57 -12.33
CA SER A 34 16.39 16.52 -11.72
C SER A 34 15.57 15.51 -10.92
N PHE A 35 14.35 15.88 -10.51
CA PHE A 35 13.46 15.01 -9.73
C PHE A 35 12.48 14.21 -10.60
N LYS A 36 12.29 14.61 -11.87
CA LYS A 36 11.39 13.91 -12.78
C LYS A 36 11.94 12.54 -13.15
N VAL A 37 11.03 11.57 -13.24
CA VAL A 37 11.32 10.20 -13.63
C VAL A 37 11.10 10.05 -15.13
N GLY A 38 12.18 9.79 -15.87
CA GLY A 38 12.14 9.53 -17.31
C GLY A 38 12.12 8.03 -17.63
N LYS A 39 11.96 7.72 -18.92
CA LYS A 39 11.99 6.33 -19.42
C LYS A 39 13.28 5.59 -19.05
N SER A 40 14.43 6.25 -19.13
CA SER A 40 15.73 5.66 -18.75
C SER A 40 15.80 5.32 -17.26
N ASP A 41 15.17 6.12 -16.40
CA ASP A 41 15.13 5.86 -14.96
C ASP A 41 14.25 4.64 -14.67
N ILE A 42 13.09 4.54 -15.35
CA ILE A 42 12.19 3.39 -15.29
C ILE A 42 12.92 2.11 -15.73
N GLU A 43 13.59 2.13 -16.88
CA GLU A 43 14.34 0.99 -17.41
C GLU A 43 15.44 0.55 -16.44
N LYS A 44 16.21 1.49 -15.88
CA LYS A 44 17.25 1.22 -14.89
C LYS A 44 16.68 0.55 -13.64
N VAL A 45 15.61 1.11 -13.07
CA VAL A 45 14.98 0.60 -11.84
C VAL A 45 14.37 -0.78 -12.05
N VAL A 46 13.64 -0.99 -13.14
CA VAL A 46 13.02 -2.28 -13.47
C VAL A 46 14.07 -3.36 -13.66
N ASN A 47 15.11 -3.07 -14.45
CA ASN A 47 16.18 -4.02 -14.68
C ASN A 47 16.95 -4.34 -13.40
N GLY A 48 17.29 -3.33 -12.60
CA GLY A 48 17.96 -3.52 -11.32
C GLY A 48 17.14 -4.40 -10.36
N TYR A 49 15.84 -4.13 -10.24
CA TYR A 49 14.94 -4.88 -9.37
C TYR A 49 14.77 -6.34 -9.81
N LEU A 50 14.55 -6.59 -11.10
CA LEU A 50 14.36 -7.95 -11.62
C LEU A 50 15.66 -8.77 -11.64
N GLN A 51 16.82 -8.13 -11.84
CA GLN A 51 18.13 -8.79 -11.83
C GLN A 51 18.67 -9.04 -10.42
N ALA A 52 18.39 -8.17 -9.45
CA ALA A 52 18.81 -8.36 -8.05
C ALA A 52 18.22 -9.63 -7.41
N GLY A 53 17.09 -10.14 -7.92
CA GLY A 53 16.50 -11.41 -7.48
C GLY A 53 17.00 -12.65 -8.23
N ASN A 54 17.73 -12.50 -9.35
CA ASN A 54 18.15 -13.59 -10.23
C ASN A 54 19.68 -13.70 -10.28
N THR A 55 20.26 -14.46 -9.36
CA THR A 55 21.68 -14.88 -9.44
C THR A 55 21.91 -16.02 -10.44
N ARG A 56 20.87 -16.50 -11.15
CA ARG A 56 20.99 -17.53 -12.19
C ARG A 56 20.11 -17.21 -13.42
N SER A 57 20.75 -17.23 -14.58
CA SER A 57 20.24 -17.01 -15.95
C SER A 57 20.22 -15.56 -16.44
N THR A 58 21.20 -15.24 -17.28
CA THR A 58 21.38 -13.99 -18.03
C THR A 58 20.52 -13.91 -19.31
N ASN A 59 19.55 -14.80 -19.52
CA ASN A 59 18.92 -14.97 -20.84
C ASN A 59 17.42 -14.66 -20.97
N ASN A 60 16.75 -14.18 -19.92
CA ASN A 60 15.39 -13.63 -20.05
C ASN A 60 15.43 -12.14 -19.72
N ALA A 61 15.81 -11.30 -20.68
CA ALA A 61 15.56 -9.87 -20.57
C ALA A 61 14.04 -9.67 -20.52
N CYS A 62 13.51 -9.44 -19.32
CA CYS A 62 12.11 -9.07 -19.17
C CYS A 62 11.90 -7.72 -19.86
N MET A 63 11.15 -7.69 -20.95
CA MET A 63 10.99 -6.49 -21.75
C MET A 63 9.81 -5.68 -21.22
N ILE A 64 10.00 -4.36 -21.10
CA ILE A 64 8.90 -3.43 -20.87
C ILE A 64 8.02 -3.39 -22.12
N VAL A 65 6.76 -3.80 -22.00
CA VAL A 65 5.80 -3.83 -23.12
C VAL A 65 4.81 -2.66 -23.09
N GLY A 66 4.74 -1.93 -21.97
CA GLY A 66 3.88 -0.75 -21.85
C GLY A 66 4.19 0.05 -20.59
N ILE A 67 3.94 1.35 -20.65
CA ILE A 67 4.04 2.26 -19.50
C ILE A 67 2.80 3.13 -19.49
N ASP A 68 2.00 2.99 -18.44
CA ASP A 68 0.89 3.88 -18.12
C ASP A 68 1.22 4.74 -16.90
N SER A 69 0.37 5.72 -16.59
CA SER A 69 0.58 6.61 -15.44
C SER A 69 -0.72 7.07 -14.79
N ILE A 70 -0.60 7.44 -13.51
CA ILE A 70 -1.59 8.23 -12.78
C ILE A 70 -0.95 9.58 -12.46
N ASN A 71 -1.65 10.66 -12.80
CA ASN A 71 -1.15 12.01 -12.64
C ASN A 71 -1.77 12.67 -11.42
N ALA A 72 -1.04 13.59 -10.79
CA ALA A 72 -1.64 14.53 -9.86
C ALA A 72 -2.68 15.37 -10.64
N GLN A 73 -3.94 15.37 -10.18
CA GLN A 73 -4.92 16.28 -10.78
C GLN A 73 -4.59 17.71 -10.35
N ASP A 74 -4.59 18.63 -11.31
CA ASP A 74 -4.65 20.06 -11.05
C ASP A 74 -5.99 20.38 -10.39
N ASN A 75 -6.06 20.40 -9.06
CA ASN A 75 -7.13 21.12 -8.35
C ASN A 75 -6.85 22.62 -8.52
N THR A 76 -7.18 23.17 -9.69
CA THR A 76 -7.01 24.58 -9.99
C THR A 76 -8.02 25.39 -9.18
N THR A 77 -7.57 25.97 -8.07
CA THR A 77 -8.22 27.18 -7.55
C THR A 77 -7.92 28.31 -8.53
N ARG A 78 -8.95 29.06 -8.94
CA ARG A 78 -8.83 30.18 -9.87
C ARG A 78 -7.83 31.21 -9.30
N GLY A 79 -6.61 31.26 -9.81
CA GLY A 79 -5.69 32.34 -9.44
C GLY A 79 -4.19 32.15 -9.70
N ILE A 80 -3.69 30.92 -9.89
CA ILE A 80 -2.24 30.69 -10.03
C ILE A 80 -1.88 30.32 -11.47
N GLN A 81 -0.98 31.08 -12.09
CA GLN A 81 -0.45 30.84 -13.44
C GLN A 81 0.41 29.56 -13.47
N LYS A 82 0.25 28.82 -14.57
CA LYS A 82 0.81 27.49 -14.88
C LYS A 82 2.34 27.41 -14.73
N GLU A 83 2.81 26.39 -14.01
CA GLU A 83 3.86 25.52 -14.54
C GLU A 83 3.20 24.30 -15.17
N SER A 84 3.41 24.16 -16.48
CA SER A 84 2.71 23.25 -17.37
C SER A 84 3.32 21.84 -17.34
N ASN A 85 2.78 20.96 -16.49
CA ASN A 85 2.50 19.55 -16.80
C ASN A 85 2.00 18.86 -15.53
N PRO A 86 0.88 18.11 -15.59
CA PRO A 86 0.45 17.33 -14.44
C PRO A 86 1.55 16.32 -14.11
N GLN A 87 2.15 16.45 -12.93
CA GLN A 87 3.23 15.56 -12.50
C GLN A 87 2.68 14.16 -12.31
N ASN A 88 3.31 13.17 -12.95
CA ASN A 88 2.98 11.78 -12.73
C ASN A 88 3.29 11.44 -11.27
N LEU A 89 2.34 10.81 -10.59
CA LEU A 89 2.54 10.31 -9.23
C LEU A 89 3.05 8.87 -9.27
N LEU A 90 2.49 8.05 -10.16
CA LEU A 90 2.86 6.65 -10.34
C LEU A 90 2.93 6.31 -11.82
N TYR A 91 3.89 5.45 -12.16
CA TYR A 91 3.98 4.74 -13.42
C TYR A 91 3.61 3.26 -13.23
N PHE A 92 2.94 2.69 -14.22
CA PHE A 92 2.55 1.28 -14.26
C PHE A 92 3.26 0.64 -15.45
N VAL A 93 4.31 -0.13 -15.15
CA VAL A 93 5.18 -0.72 -16.15
C VAL A 93 4.76 -2.15 -16.38
N LYS A 94 4.15 -2.42 -17.54
CA LYS A 94 3.76 -3.76 -17.95
C LYS A 94 4.98 -4.48 -18.51
N ILE A 95 5.20 -5.68 -18.02
CA ILE A 95 6.34 -6.53 -18.34
C ILE A 95 5.89 -7.65 -19.29
N SER A 96 6.80 -8.15 -20.12
CA SER A 96 6.53 -9.19 -21.12
C SER A 96 6.03 -10.51 -20.53
N ASP A 97 6.29 -10.79 -19.25
CA ASP A 97 5.76 -11.94 -18.52
C ASP A 97 4.29 -11.76 -18.08
N GLY A 98 3.68 -10.61 -18.40
CA GLY A 98 2.31 -10.25 -18.02
C GLY A 98 2.18 -9.57 -16.66
N SER A 99 3.27 -9.45 -15.90
CA SER A 99 3.28 -8.74 -14.62
C SER A 99 3.30 -7.21 -14.79
N THR A 100 3.02 -6.49 -13.72
CA THR A 100 3.08 -5.02 -13.67
C THR A 100 3.89 -4.57 -12.46
N ILE A 101 4.80 -3.62 -12.67
CA ILE A 101 5.59 -2.96 -11.63
C ILE A 101 5.10 -1.52 -11.47
N VAL A 102 4.85 -1.11 -10.24
CA VAL A 102 4.43 0.27 -9.90
C VAL A 102 5.65 1.07 -9.45
N ILE A 103 5.93 2.15 -10.16
CA ILE A 103 7.12 2.99 -9.97
C ILE A 103 6.70 4.40 -9.58
N ALA A 104 7.47 5.07 -8.72
CA ALA A 104 7.24 6.48 -8.39
C ALA A 104 7.37 7.39 -9.61
N GLY A 105 6.59 8.47 -9.61
CA GLY A 105 6.75 9.55 -10.59
C GLY A 105 7.76 10.64 -10.21
N ASP A 106 8.38 10.54 -9.04
CA ASP A 106 9.37 11.48 -8.53
C ASP A 106 10.55 10.77 -7.86
N LYS A 107 11.78 11.20 -8.16
CA LYS A 107 13.03 10.60 -7.68
C LYS A 107 13.29 10.80 -6.18
N ARG A 108 12.55 11.67 -5.51
CA ARG A 108 12.61 11.85 -4.05
C ARG A 108 11.87 10.74 -3.30
N ALA A 109 10.99 10.00 -3.98
CA ALA A 109 10.24 8.89 -3.42
C ALA A 109 10.96 7.55 -3.59
N GLU A 110 10.44 6.52 -2.91
CA GLU A 110 10.88 5.13 -3.13
C GLU A 110 10.63 4.75 -4.60
N PRO A 111 11.60 4.12 -5.30
CA PRO A 111 11.49 3.86 -6.73
C PRO A 111 10.39 2.85 -7.06
N ILE A 112 10.17 1.83 -6.23
CA ILE A 112 9.23 0.73 -6.48
C ILE A 112 8.24 0.60 -5.32
N TYR A 113 6.95 0.57 -5.65
CA TYR A 113 5.86 0.40 -4.68
C TYR A 113 5.21 -0.98 -4.71
N ALA A 114 5.17 -1.63 -5.87
CA ALA A 114 4.52 -2.93 -6.01
C ALA A 114 5.01 -3.69 -7.26
N HIS A 115 4.92 -5.02 -7.21
CA HIS A 115 5.03 -5.92 -8.35
C HIS A 115 3.93 -6.97 -8.23
N PHE A 116 3.03 -7.05 -9.21
CA PHE A 116 1.89 -7.96 -9.17
C PHE A 116 1.56 -8.55 -10.54
N ASN A 117 0.83 -9.67 -10.52
CA ASN A 117 0.37 -10.40 -11.70
C ASN A 117 -1.16 -10.40 -11.78
N ASN A 118 -1.70 -10.68 -12.96
CA ASN A 118 -3.12 -11.04 -13.17
C ASN A 118 -4.14 -9.95 -12.80
N ILE A 119 -3.76 -8.67 -12.86
CA ILE A 119 -4.70 -7.55 -12.74
C ILE A 119 -4.60 -6.73 -14.02
N GLU A 120 -5.68 -6.70 -14.79
CA GLU A 120 -5.79 -5.83 -15.95
C GLU A 120 -6.19 -4.42 -15.48
N LEU A 121 -5.31 -3.46 -15.72
CA LEU A 121 -5.57 -2.05 -15.44
C LEU A 121 -5.82 -1.32 -16.75
N LYS A 122 -6.78 -0.40 -16.73
CA LYS A 122 -7.11 0.44 -17.87
C LYS A 122 -6.88 1.90 -17.52
N PHE A 123 -6.24 2.62 -18.42
CA PHE A 123 -5.90 4.01 -18.23
C PHE A 123 -6.48 4.88 -19.35
N LEU A 124 -6.90 6.08 -19.00
CA LEU A 124 -7.30 7.11 -19.95
C LEU A 124 -6.82 8.47 -19.45
N HIS A 125 -5.99 9.14 -20.23
CA HIS A 125 -5.46 10.48 -19.94
C HIS A 125 -4.84 10.62 -18.54
N GLY A 126 -3.96 9.68 -18.14
CA GLY A 126 -3.28 9.73 -16.84
C GLY A 126 -4.18 9.41 -15.65
N LYS A 127 -5.29 8.68 -15.89
CA LYS A 127 -6.23 8.24 -14.85
C LYS A 127 -6.53 6.76 -14.99
N LEU A 128 -6.60 6.07 -13.85
CA LEU A 128 -7.13 4.71 -13.77
C LEU A 128 -8.65 4.76 -13.96
N ILE A 129 -9.15 4.05 -14.97
CA ILE A 129 -10.59 3.92 -15.27
C ILE A 129 -11.09 2.54 -14.86
N GLU A 130 -12.40 2.34 -14.88
CA GLU A 130 -13.06 1.08 -14.44
C GLU A 130 -12.69 0.67 -13.00
N GLN A 131 -12.47 1.67 -12.12
CA GLN A 131 -12.06 1.44 -10.73
C GLN A 131 -13.09 0.59 -9.97
N GLU A 132 -14.37 0.68 -10.34
CA GLU A 132 -15.45 -0.11 -9.75
C GLU A 132 -15.30 -1.63 -9.96
N LYS A 133 -14.46 -2.05 -10.91
CA LYS A 133 -14.14 -3.47 -11.17
C LYS A 133 -12.95 -3.96 -10.35
N LEU A 134 -12.21 -3.06 -9.71
CA LEU A 134 -11.02 -3.38 -8.93
C LEU A 134 -11.37 -3.57 -7.44
N PRO A 135 -10.65 -4.45 -6.72
CA PRO A 135 -10.82 -4.57 -5.28
C PRO A 135 -10.51 -3.25 -4.57
N GLU A 136 -11.39 -2.83 -3.66
CA GLU A 136 -11.21 -1.58 -2.90
C GLU A 136 -9.86 -1.53 -2.15
N SER A 137 -9.42 -2.65 -1.58
CA SER A 137 -8.11 -2.74 -0.92
C SER A 137 -6.94 -2.49 -1.87
N PHE A 138 -7.07 -2.88 -3.14
CA PHE A 138 -6.08 -2.60 -4.16
C PHE A 138 -6.07 -1.12 -4.54
N LEU A 139 -7.25 -0.51 -4.70
CA LEU A 139 -7.36 0.94 -4.91
C LEU A 139 -6.77 1.74 -3.74
N PHE A 140 -7.03 1.31 -2.49
CA PHE A 140 -6.45 1.91 -1.29
C PHE A 140 -4.92 1.82 -1.27
N MET A 141 -4.35 0.66 -1.66
CA MET A 141 -2.91 0.49 -1.81
C MET A 141 -2.33 1.46 -2.84
N LEU A 142 -2.95 1.60 -4.02
CA LEU A 142 -2.51 2.55 -5.04
C LEU A 142 -2.62 4.01 -4.57
N GLY A 143 -3.70 4.37 -3.88
CA GLY A 143 -3.87 5.71 -3.30
C GLY A 143 -2.82 6.03 -2.25
N THR A 144 -2.48 5.06 -1.40
CA THR A 144 -1.41 5.18 -0.39
C THR A 144 -0.03 5.33 -1.05
N ALA A 145 0.24 4.56 -2.12
CA ALA A 145 1.47 4.69 -2.90
C ALA A 145 1.59 6.09 -3.53
N ALA A 146 0.53 6.58 -4.18
CA ALA A 146 0.51 7.91 -4.78
C ALA A 146 0.70 9.02 -3.72
N THR A 147 0.06 8.87 -2.55
CA THR A 147 0.22 9.80 -1.41
C THR A 147 1.64 9.78 -0.87
N SER A 148 2.27 8.61 -0.80
CA SER A 148 3.67 8.47 -0.39
C SER A 148 4.62 9.22 -1.32
N VAL A 149 4.40 9.13 -2.64
CA VAL A 149 5.16 9.93 -3.63
C VAL A 149 4.92 11.43 -3.42
N TYR A 150 3.65 11.84 -3.35
CA TYR A 150 3.27 13.24 -3.17
C TYR A 150 3.92 13.87 -1.92
N ASN A 151 3.92 13.15 -0.80
CA ASN A 151 4.52 13.63 0.46
C ASN A 151 6.04 13.79 0.40
N ARG A 152 6.72 13.18 -0.58
CA ARG A 152 8.17 13.32 -0.80
C ARG A 152 8.52 14.47 -1.72
N MET A 153 7.55 15.09 -2.38
CA MET A 153 7.76 16.17 -3.32
C MET A 153 8.03 17.53 -2.64
N THR A 154 8.80 17.54 -1.56
CA THR A 154 9.19 18.76 -0.84
C THR A 154 10.47 19.37 -1.43
N PRO A 155 10.65 20.70 -1.40
CA PRO A 155 11.83 21.36 -1.97
C PRO A 155 13.17 20.85 -1.42
N ASP A 156 13.20 20.51 -0.14
CA ASP A 156 14.44 20.13 0.57
C ASP A 156 14.71 18.61 0.57
N ALA A 157 13.81 17.81 -0.02
CA ALA A 157 14.01 16.36 -0.05
C ALA A 157 15.08 15.98 -1.08
N PRO A 158 16.12 15.22 -0.69
CA PRO A 158 17.12 14.74 -1.64
C PRO A 158 16.52 13.66 -2.55
N ILE A 159 17.19 13.41 -3.69
CA ILE A 159 16.93 12.20 -4.48
C ILE A 159 17.13 10.98 -3.57
N ASN A 160 16.19 10.05 -3.62
CA ASN A 160 16.28 8.81 -2.86
C ASN A 160 17.40 7.94 -3.43
N SER A 161 18.36 7.55 -2.60
CA SER A 161 19.51 6.72 -2.99
C SER A 161 19.11 5.36 -3.57
N HIS A 162 17.89 4.87 -3.28
CA HIS A 162 17.39 3.62 -3.83
C HIS A 162 17.14 3.68 -5.35
N TRP A 163 17.17 4.85 -5.99
CA TRP A 163 17.16 4.94 -7.45
C TRP A 163 18.44 4.44 -8.11
N ASP A 164 19.56 4.41 -7.37
CA ASP A 164 20.83 3.84 -7.83
C ASP A 164 20.98 2.38 -7.44
N GLN A 165 20.39 2.00 -6.32
CA GLN A 165 20.33 0.63 -5.81
C GLN A 165 18.90 0.33 -5.39
N PRO A 166 18.02 -0.13 -6.30
CA PRO A 166 16.62 -0.42 -5.99
C PRO A 166 16.51 -1.67 -5.12
N GLU A 167 16.94 -1.55 -3.86
CA GLU A 167 16.76 -2.54 -2.82
C GLU A 167 15.45 -2.24 -2.11
N THR A 168 14.47 -3.11 -2.28
CA THR A 168 13.19 -3.04 -1.55
C THR A 168 13.22 -3.83 -0.25
N ARG A 169 14.37 -4.44 0.11
CA ARG A 169 14.54 -5.31 1.27
C ARG A 169 15.53 -4.72 2.26
N SER A 170 15.14 -4.68 3.54
CA SER A 170 16.05 -4.37 4.65
C SER A 170 16.79 -5.60 5.19
N SER A 171 16.44 -6.82 4.77
CA SER A 171 16.99 -8.06 5.32
C SER A 171 18.23 -8.53 4.56
N LYS A 172 19.33 -8.78 5.29
CA LYS A 172 20.58 -9.37 4.78
C LYS A 172 20.45 -10.82 4.26
N ARG A 173 19.30 -11.47 4.43
CA ARG A 173 19.04 -12.83 3.94
C ARG A 173 18.37 -12.75 2.57
N TYR A 174 19.20 -12.77 1.53
CA TYR A 174 18.78 -12.71 0.12
C TYR A 174 17.97 -13.94 -0.33
N GLU A 175 17.99 -15.05 0.43
CA GLU A 175 17.51 -16.35 -0.04
C GLU A 175 16.07 -16.73 0.34
N GLU A 176 15.37 -15.97 1.18
CA GLU A 176 13.96 -16.29 1.52
C GLU A 176 13.00 -15.52 0.60
N SER A 177 12.72 -16.10 -0.56
CA SER A 177 11.39 -15.95 -1.15
C SER A 177 10.41 -16.66 -0.21
N VAL A 178 9.57 -15.90 0.49
CA VAL A 178 8.52 -16.49 1.33
C VAL A 178 7.29 -16.65 0.45
N PRO A 179 6.93 -17.88 0.03
CA PRO A 179 5.76 -18.10 -0.79
C PRO A 179 4.49 -17.68 -0.04
N GLN A 180 3.43 -17.38 -0.79
CA GLN A 180 2.12 -17.12 -0.24
C GLN A 180 1.69 -18.27 0.69
N LYS A 181 1.49 -17.97 1.98
CA LYS A 181 1.06 -18.97 2.98
C LYS A 181 -0.46 -19.11 3.07
N CYS A 182 -1.19 -18.04 2.74
CA CYS A 182 -2.65 -18.02 2.75
C CYS A 182 -3.17 -18.50 1.40
N ASN A 183 -3.63 -19.75 1.33
CA ASN A 183 -4.07 -20.37 0.07
C ASN A 183 -5.54 -20.08 -0.28
N VAL A 184 -6.28 -19.42 0.62
CA VAL A 184 -7.68 -19.05 0.38
C VAL A 184 -7.78 -17.65 -0.21
N ARG A 185 -8.85 -17.43 -0.98
CA ARG A 185 -9.20 -16.16 -1.63
C ARG A 185 -10.66 -15.82 -1.29
N TRP A 186 -10.92 -15.66 -0.01
CA TRP A 186 -12.27 -15.42 0.49
C TRP A 186 -12.67 -13.96 0.34
N GLY A 187 -13.91 -13.74 -0.12
CA GLY A 187 -14.49 -12.42 -0.34
C GLY A 187 -15.40 -11.97 0.80
N GLN A 188 -16.01 -10.80 0.65
CA GLN A 188 -16.94 -10.25 1.66
C GLN A 188 -18.41 -10.59 1.41
N GLY A 189 -18.74 -11.22 0.29
CA GLY A 189 -20.11 -11.60 -0.07
C GLY A 189 -20.46 -13.02 0.35
N ASN A 190 -21.48 -13.59 -0.27
CA ASN A 190 -21.89 -14.97 0.01
C ASN A 190 -20.78 -15.99 -0.29
N PRO A 191 -20.58 -17.03 0.57
CA PRO A 191 -21.34 -17.37 1.78
C PRO A 191 -20.84 -16.70 3.06
N PHE A 192 -19.79 -15.90 2.97
CA PHE A 192 -19.06 -15.34 4.12
C PHE A 192 -19.91 -14.36 4.95
N ASN A 193 -20.87 -13.69 4.33
CA ASN A 193 -21.73 -12.68 4.95
C ASN A 193 -23.12 -13.17 5.38
N LEU A 194 -23.40 -14.48 5.38
CA LEU A 194 -24.75 -14.99 5.68
C LEU A 194 -25.25 -14.60 7.08
N GLN A 195 -24.34 -14.31 8.00
CA GLN A 195 -24.64 -13.86 9.37
C GLN A 195 -24.55 -12.34 9.56
N SER A 196 -24.24 -11.58 8.51
CA SER A 196 -24.27 -10.12 8.54
C SER A 196 -25.72 -9.60 8.67
N PRO A 197 -25.91 -8.34 9.10
CA PRO A 197 -27.24 -7.71 9.09
C PRO A 197 -27.88 -7.74 7.70
N SER A 198 -29.22 -7.76 7.66
CA SER A 198 -29.96 -7.62 6.41
C SER A 198 -29.68 -6.26 5.78
N SER A 199 -29.46 -6.23 4.46
CA SER A 199 -29.27 -4.99 3.71
C SER A 199 -29.66 -5.17 2.25
N ASN A 200 -30.22 -4.11 1.66
CA ASN A 200 -30.48 -3.98 0.22
C ASN A 200 -29.60 -2.89 -0.40
N GLY A 201 -28.57 -2.44 0.32
CA GLY A 201 -27.67 -1.39 -0.15
C GLY A 201 -26.71 -1.87 -1.24
N LYS A 202 -26.00 -0.92 -1.86
CA LYS A 202 -25.09 -1.16 -2.99
C LYS A 202 -24.04 -2.25 -2.72
N TYR A 203 -23.57 -2.37 -1.49
CA TYR A 203 -22.55 -3.34 -1.10
C TYR A 203 -23.12 -4.65 -0.54
N ALA A 204 -24.45 -4.78 -0.52
CA ALA A 204 -25.09 -6.00 -0.07
C ALA A 204 -24.90 -7.15 -1.07
N SER A 205 -24.79 -8.37 -0.55
CA SER A 205 -24.75 -9.61 -1.31
C SER A 205 -25.78 -10.57 -0.71
N ASN A 206 -26.70 -11.06 -1.55
CA ASN A 206 -27.79 -11.95 -1.15
C ASN A 206 -28.65 -11.42 0.03
N GLY A 207 -29.00 -10.14 0.00
CA GLY A 207 -29.84 -9.50 1.02
C GLY A 207 -29.16 -9.26 2.37
N ARG A 208 -27.82 -9.41 2.42
CA ARG A 208 -26.99 -9.22 3.61
C ARG A 208 -25.92 -8.18 3.33
N ALA A 209 -25.59 -7.37 4.32
CA ALA A 209 -24.43 -6.47 4.26
C ALA A 209 -23.13 -7.27 4.01
N ALA A 210 -22.10 -6.62 3.47
CA ALA A 210 -20.78 -7.24 3.30
C ALA A 210 -20.23 -7.73 4.65
N ALA A 211 -19.44 -8.79 4.67
CA ALA A 211 -18.82 -9.31 5.90
C ALA A 211 -17.81 -8.33 6.53
N GLY A 212 -17.26 -7.40 5.74
CA GLY A 212 -16.22 -6.45 6.13
C GLY A 212 -14.81 -6.95 5.78
N CYS A 213 -13.95 -6.04 5.31
CA CYS A 213 -12.59 -6.39 4.88
C CYS A 213 -11.72 -6.90 6.03
N VAL A 214 -11.88 -6.37 7.24
CA VAL A 214 -11.09 -6.77 8.41
C VAL A 214 -11.49 -8.15 8.93
N PRO A 215 -12.78 -8.48 9.15
CA PRO A 215 -13.18 -9.84 9.47
C PRO A 215 -12.69 -10.88 8.45
N ILE A 216 -12.76 -10.54 7.15
CA ILE A 216 -12.28 -11.41 6.08
C ILE A 216 -10.75 -11.58 6.12
N ALA A 217 -9.99 -10.52 6.36
CA ALA A 217 -8.54 -10.62 6.52
C ALA A 217 -8.15 -11.50 7.73
N VAL A 218 -8.84 -11.32 8.86
CA VAL A 218 -8.60 -12.11 10.08
C VAL A 218 -8.92 -13.59 9.85
N VAL A 219 -10.07 -13.91 9.25
CA VAL A 219 -10.44 -15.32 9.03
C VAL A 219 -9.52 -16.01 8.02
N GLN A 220 -9.03 -15.28 7.01
CA GLN A 220 -8.02 -15.79 6.09
C GLN A 220 -6.68 -16.02 6.81
N ALA A 221 -6.25 -15.10 7.69
CA ALA A 221 -5.07 -15.30 8.53
C ALA A 221 -5.20 -16.52 9.46
N LEU A 222 -6.40 -16.79 9.98
CA LEU A 222 -6.64 -18.00 10.79
C LEU A 222 -6.34 -19.30 10.02
N THR A 223 -6.50 -19.33 8.69
CA THR A 223 -6.20 -20.54 7.89
C THR A 223 -4.72 -20.94 7.96
N VAL A 224 -3.86 -19.94 8.17
CA VAL A 224 -2.40 -20.06 8.30
C VAL A 224 -1.99 -20.28 9.75
N LEU A 225 -2.58 -19.51 10.67
CA LEU A 225 -2.12 -19.42 12.06
C LEU A 225 -2.71 -20.51 12.97
N LYS A 226 -3.84 -21.12 12.58
CA LYS A 226 -4.53 -22.11 13.40
C LYS A 226 -4.57 -23.48 12.74
N ASN A 227 -4.23 -24.47 13.54
CA ASN A 227 -4.53 -25.89 13.30
C ASN A 227 -6.05 -26.11 13.41
N ASP A 228 -6.48 -27.36 13.30
CA ASP A 228 -7.89 -27.71 13.40
C ASP A 228 -8.52 -27.32 14.74
N PHE A 229 -9.80 -26.98 14.72
CA PHE A 229 -10.59 -26.70 15.91
C PHE A 229 -12.05 -27.08 15.69
N GLY A 230 -12.70 -27.57 16.74
CA GLY A 230 -14.14 -27.89 16.74
C GLY A 230 -15.03 -26.79 17.34
N VAL A 231 -14.44 -25.82 18.05
CA VAL A 231 -15.17 -24.71 18.66
C VAL A 231 -14.43 -23.40 18.41
N PHE A 232 -15.13 -22.38 17.94
CA PHE A 232 -14.60 -21.04 17.75
C PHE A 232 -15.43 -20.01 18.52
N LYS A 233 -14.85 -19.41 19.56
CA LYS A 233 -15.51 -18.36 20.37
C LYS A 233 -16.94 -18.74 20.79
N GLY A 234 -17.10 -19.95 21.32
CA GLY A 234 -18.38 -20.49 21.79
C GLY A 234 -19.30 -21.05 20.71
N TYR A 235 -18.93 -20.99 19.42
CA TYR A 235 -19.64 -21.67 18.34
C TYR A 235 -19.02 -23.04 18.05
N GLY A 236 -19.80 -24.12 18.19
CA GLY A 236 -19.40 -25.46 17.78
C GLY A 236 -19.57 -25.67 16.29
N LEU A 237 -18.51 -26.08 15.60
CA LEU A 237 -18.51 -26.33 14.16
C LEU A 237 -19.31 -27.60 13.85
N LYS A 238 -20.14 -27.53 12.82
CA LYS A 238 -20.89 -28.68 12.27
C LYS A 238 -20.00 -29.55 11.37
N THR A 239 -18.91 -28.97 10.87
CA THR A 239 -17.87 -29.61 10.05
C THR A 239 -16.50 -29.47 10.74
N SER A 240 -15.39 -29.56 10.00
CA SER A 240 -14.04 -29.37 10.55
C SER A 240 -13.35 -28.16 9.94
N TRP A 241 -12.59 -27.42 10.74
CA TRP A 241 -11.81 -26.28 10.25
C TRP A 241 -10.78 -26.73 9.20
N SER A 242 -10.18 -27.91 9.37
CA SER A 242 -9.30 -28.53 8.36
C SER A 242 -9.98 -28.66 7.00
N LYS A 243 -11.27 -28.99 6.94
CA LYS A 243 -12.02 -29.08 5.69
C LYS A 243 -12.33 -27.70 5.12
N LEU A 244 -12.72 -26.75 5.97
CA LEU A 244 -13.09 -25.39 5.52
C LEU A 244 -11.90 -24.65 4.91
N LYS A 245 -10.71 -24.75 5.53
CA LYS A 245 -9.53 -23.98 5.11
C LYS A 245 -8.87 -24.45 3.81
N THR A 246 -9.31 -25.57 3.23
CA THR A 246 -8.88 -26.03 1.89
C THR A 246 -9.73 -25.46 0.76
N LYS A 247 -10.85 -24.81 1.08
CA LYS A 247 -11.76 -24.21 0.10
C LYS A 247 -11.18 -22.89 -0.39
N GLU A 248 -10.49 -22.89 -1.53
CA GLU A 248 -9.85 -21.68 -2.05
C GLU A 248 -10.86 -20.53 -2.26
N TYR A 249 -12.03 -20.80 -2.84
CA TYR A 249 -13.05 -19.80 -3.17
C TYR A 249 -14.40 -20.07 -2.49
N GLY A 250 -15.21 -19.02 -2.37
CA GLY A 250 -16.54 -19.07 -1.74
C GLY A 250 -17.52 -20.06 -2.38
N TYR A 251 -17.42 -20.31 -3.69
CA TYR A 251 -18.27 -21.27 -4.39
C TYR A 251 -17.94 -22.74 -4.09
N TYR A 252 -16.80 -23.04 -3.43
CA TYR A 252 -16.47 -24.40 -3.00
C TYR A 252 -17.10 -24.81 -1.65
N PHE A 253 -17.80 -23.89 -0.99
CA PHE A 253 -18.64 -24.18 0.17
C PHE A 253 -20.02 -24.63 -0.34
N THR A 254 -20.20 -25.94 -0.51
CA THR A 254 -21.38 -26.48 -1.20
C THR A 254 -22.49 -26.87 -0.23
N SER A 255 -22.14 -27.39 0.95
CA SER A 255 -23.13 -27.78 1.97
C SER A 255 -23.57 -26.62 2.85
N GLN A 256 -24.79 -26.68 3.37
CA GLN A 256 -25.30 -25.66 4.29
C GLN A 256 -24.48 -25.59 5.58
N SER A 257 -24.02 -26.74 6.11
CA SER A 257 -23.17 -26.79 7.30
C SER A 257 -21.85 -26.04 7.10
N GLU A 258 -21.19 -26.18 5.95
CA GLU A 258 -19.94 -25.44 5.66
C GLU A 258 -20.18 -23.92 5.57
N LYS A 259 -21.28 -23.52 4.92
CA LYS A 259 -21.68 -22.10 4.78
C LYS A 259 -22.04 -21.50 6.14
N ASP A 260 -22.76 -22.24 6.97
CA ASP A 260 -23.09 -21.84 8.33
C ASP A 260 -21.83 -21.71 9.19
N ASP A 261 -20.93 -22.68 9.14
CA ASP A 261 -19.71 -22.66 9.95
C ASP A 261 -18.84 -21.44 9.61
N ILE A 262 -18.55 -21.21 8.32
CA ILE A 262 -17.66 -20.10 7.93
C ILE A 262 -18.28 -18.74 8.24
N SER A 263 -19.58 -18.57 7.98
CA SER A 263 -20.27 -17.31 8.26
C SER A 263 -20.41 -17.03 9.77
N ASN A 264 -20.59 -18.07 10.60
CA ASN A 264 -20.59 -17.92 12.05
C ASN A 264 -19.20 -17.59 12.59
N ILE A 265 -18.13 -18.20 12.09
CA ILE A 265 -16.75 -17.83 12.48
C ILE A 265 -16.51 -16.35 12.17
N ILE A 266 -16.88 -15.89 10.98
CA ILE A 266 -16.73 -14.48 10.57
C ILE A 266 -17.58 -13.56 11.43
N LYS A 267 -18.84 -13.92 11.73
CA LYS A 267 -19.69 -13.17 12.67
C LYS A 267 -18.99 -13.00 14.03
N ARG A 268 -18.45 -14.09 14.59
CA ARG A 268 -17.74 -14.04 15.88
C ARG A 268 -16.53 -13.12 15.80
N ILE A 269 -15.77 -13.15 14.72
CA ILE A 269 -14.67 -12.21 14.50
C ILE A 269 -15.20 -10.78 14.50
N ALA A 270 -16.19 -10.48 13.65
CA ALA A 270 -16.80 -9.15 13.51
C ALA A 270 -17.32 -8.59 14.84
N GLU A 271 -18.03 -9.41 15.63
CA GLU A 271 -18.49 -9.06 16.99
C GLU A 271 -17.32 -8.73 17.92
N ASN A 272 -16.25 -9.54 17.91
CA ASN A 272 -15.10 -9.34 18.80
C ASN A 272 -14.26 -8.12 18.44
N ILE A 273 -14.19 -7.75 17.15
CA ILE A 273 -13.40 -6.60 16.69
C ILE A 273 -14.23 -5.30 16.58
N GLY A 274 -15.55 -5.37 16.79
CA GLY A 274 -16.43 -4.20 16.75
C GLY A 274 -16.70 -3.69 15.33
N THR A 275 -16.92 -4.59 14.36
CA THR A 275 -17.31 -4.21 12.99
C THR A 275 -18.63 -3.43 12.99
N SER A 276 -18.62 -2.26 12.37
CA SER A 276 -19.79 -1.43 12.10
C SER A 276 -20.32 -1.69 10.70
N TYR A 277 -21.64 -1.69 10.56
CA TYR A 277 -22.34 -1.90 9.28
C TYR A 277 -23.17 -0.66 8.94
N ASP A 278 -23.00 -0.16 7.72
CA ASP A 278 -23.69 1.03 7.24
C ASP A 278 -24.94 0.69 6.42
N LYS A 279 -25.81 1.69 6.21
CA LYS A 279 -27.08 1.54 5.49
C LYS A 279 -26.90 1.08 4.04
N ASP A 280 -25.79 1.42 3.42
CA ASP A 280 -25.44 1.00 2.06
C ASP A 280 -24.93 -0.45 1.99
N GLY A 281 -24.89 -1.15 3.13
CA GLY A 281 -24.43 -2.53 3.24
C GLY A 281 -22.91 -2.66 3.33
N SER A 282 -22.15 -1.57 3.38
CA SER A 282 -20.72 -1.62 3.65
C SER A 282 -20.46 -1.97 5.12
N ALA A 283 -19.27 -2.49 5.39
CA ALA A 283 -18.85 -2.91 6.72
C ALA A 283 -17.39 -2.55 6.96
N GLY A 284 -17.13 -1.88 8.08
CA GLY A 284 -15.81 -1.34 8.41
C GLY A 284 -15.51 -1.41 9.90
N LEU A 285 -14.29 -1.05 10.26
CA LEU A 285 -13.93 -0.78 11.64
C LEU A 285 -13.90 0.72 11.86
N THR A 286 -14.76 1.21 12.76
CA THR A 286 -14.54 2.55 13.31
C THR A 286 -13.49 2.41 14.41
N LEU A 287 -12.25 2.81 14.12
CA LEU A 287 -11.26 3.06 15.17
C LEU A 287 -11.74 4.25 16.01
N LYS A 288 -12.69 4.02 16.92
CA LYS A 288 -12.86 4.93 18.05
C LYS A 288 -11.53 4.90 18.79
N LYS A 289 -10.86 6.05 18.85
CA LYS A 289 -9.59 6.30 19.55
C LYS A 289 -9.42 5.32 20.72
N LEU A 290 -8.48 4.38 20.57
CA LEU A 290 -7.82 3.77 21.71
C LEU A 290 -7.01 4.84 22.43
#